data_AF-A0AAD0TBF5-F1
#
_entry.id   AF-A0AAD0TBF5-F1
#
_cell.length_a   1.000
_cell.length_b   1.000
_cell.length_c   1.000
_cell.angle_alpha   90.00
_cell.angle_beta   90.00
_cell.angle_gamma   90.00
#
_symmetry.space_group_name_H-M   'P 1'
#
loop_
_entity.id
_entity.type
_entity.pdbx_description
1 polymer ?
#
loop_
_entity_poly.entity_id
_entity_poly.type
_entity_poly.pdbx_seq_one_letter_code
_entity_poly.pdbx_strand_id
1 'polypeptide(L)'
;MSAEKAIHPNDQELMERIHSQHCEVIQRLSDDAIKFQDASYALGRLRGKQEAAPQWVPVTERMPEIGEPLLVAGLRSDGEGYWRQTGTRREDGLYNGYGSYLYSVTHWMPLPAAPEVQA
;
A
#
# COMPACT_ATOMS: atom_id res chain seq x y z
N MET A 1 68.10 25.14 13.06
CA MET A 1 67.51 24.22 14.05
C MET A 1 66.27 24.91 14.58
N SER A 2 65.10 24.60 14.02
CA SER A 2 63.84 25.24 14.39
C SER A 2 63.32 24.65 15.70
N ALA A 3 63.12 25.50 16.69
CA ALA A 3 62.51 25.12 17.96
C ALA A 3 61.02 24.80 17.72
N GLU A 4 60.71 23.52 17.80
CA GLU A 4 59.35 22.98 17.83
C GLU A 4 58.64 23.58 19.05
N LYS A 5 57.65 24.46 18.82
CA LYS A 5 56.84 25.05 19.90
C LYS A 5 56.04 23.93 20.56
N ALA A 6 56.55 23.44 21.68
CA ALA A 6 55.81 22.52 22.54
C ALA A 6 54.48 23.18 22.93
N ILE A 7 53.38 22.50 22.61
CA ILE A 7 52.02 22.90 22.97
C ILE A 7 51.97 22.96 24.50
N HIS A 8 51.46 24.07 25.05
CA HIS A 8 51.38 24.23 26.49
C HIS A 8 50.43 23.16 27.06
N PRO A 9 50.77 22.46 28.16
CA PRO A 9 49.96 21.34 28.69
C PRO A 9 48.48 21.69 28.89
N ASN A 10 48.19 22.93 29.30
CA ASN A 10 46.84 23.47 29.46
C ASN A 10 46.04 23.57 28.13
N ASP A 11 46.71 23.79 27.00
CA ASP A 11 46.07 23.83 25.68
C ASP A 11 45.74 22.42 25.20
N GLN A 12 46.56 21.43 25.57
CA GLN A 12 46.31 20.03 25.24
C GLN A 12 45.10 19.47 25.98
N GLU A 13 44.97 19.74 27.29
CA GLU A 13 43.79 19.36 28.07
C GLU A 13 42.50 20.03 27.55
N LEU A 14 42.59 21.29 27.12
CA LEU A 14 41.46 22.01 26.52
C LEU A 14 41.03 21.38 25.20
N MET A 15 41.99 21.03 24.34
CA MET A 15 41.68 20.36 23.06
C MET A 15 41.09 18.97 23.27
N GLU A 16 41.62 18.18 24.21
CA GLU A 16 41.09 16.86 24.55
C GLU A 16 39.66 16.95 25.11
N ARG A 17 39.38 17.95 25.96
CA ARG A 17 38.03 18.18 26.48
C ARG A 17 37.04 18.56 25.38
N ILE A 18 37.40 19.48 24.50
CA ILE A 18 36.56 19.88 23.37
C ILE A 18 36.34 18.69 22.42
N HIS A 19 37.40 17.92 22.14
CA HIS A 19 37.31 16.73 21.31
C HIS A 19 36.36 15.68 21.91
N SER A 20 36.51 15.37 23.21
CA SER A 20 35.64 14.42 23.90
C SER A 20 34.18 14.88 23.86
N GLN A 21 33.92 16.15 24.14
CA GLN A 21 32.57 16.71 24.09
C GLN A 21 31.96 16.60 22.68
N HIS A 22 32.75 16.84 21.63
CA HIS A 22 32.29 16.74 20.25
C HIS A 22 31.97 15.28 19.86
N CYS A 23 32.85 14.35 20.23
CA CYS A 23 32.65 12.92 20.00
C CYS A 23 31.38 12.39 20.68
N GLU A 24 31.09 12.83 21.91
CA GLU A 24 29.85 12.45 22.61
C GLU A 24 28.59 12.91 21.88
N VAL A 25 28.58 14.14 21.36
CA VAL A 25 27.43 14.67 20.61
C VAL A 25 27.21 13.86 19.33
N ILE A 26 28.30 13.57 18.60
CA ILE A 26 28.23 12.77 17.37
C ILE A 26 27.71 11.35 17.67
N GLN A 27 28.20 10.72 18.74
CA GLN A 27 27.75 9.39 19.14
C GLN A 27 26.25 9.38 19.47
N ARG A 28 25.76 10.34 20.26
CA ARG A 28 24.32 10.43 20.57
C ARG A 28 23.48 10.62 19.32
N LEU A 29 23.91 11.50 18.42
CA LEU A 29 23.21 11.73 17.15
C LEU A 29 23.16 10.45 16.30
N SER A 30 24.27 9.71 16.26
CA SER A 30 24.36 8.42 15.55
C SER A 30 23.39 7.40 16.15
N ASP A 31 23.35 7.28 17.48
CA ASP A 31 22.44 6.34 18.17
C ASP A 31 20.98 6.68 17.90
N ASP A 32 20.63 7.96 17.92
CA ASP A 32 19.27 8.40 17.63
C ASP A 32 18.89 8.20 16.17
N ALA A 33 19.84 8.37 15.25
CA ALA A 33 19.63 8.07 13.83
C ALA A 33 19.36 6.56 13.59
N ILE A 34 20.07 5.68 14.30
CA ILE A 34 19.83 4.22 14.22
C ILE A 34 18.42 3.90 14.75
N LYS A 35 18.03 4.43 15.90
CA LYS A 35 16.67 4.23 16.46
C LYS A 35 15.59 4.73 15.50
N PHE A 36 15.81 5.89 14.87
CA PHE A 36 14.89 6.44 13.88
C PHE A 36 14.76 5.53 12.65
N GLN A 37 15.87 5.00 12.15
CA GLN A 37 15.88 4.07 11.03
C GLN A 37 15.12 2.78 11.37
N ASP A 38 15.35 2.21 12.55
CA ASP A 38 14.66 1.01 13.02
C ASP A 38 13.14 1.22 13.13
N ALA A 39 12.73 2.36 13.70
CA ALA A 39 11.32 2.73 13.80
C ALA A 39 10.69 2.90 12.41
N SER A 40 11.39 3.57 11.49
CA SER A 40 10.94 3.79 10.11
C SER A 40 10.80 2.47 9.35
N TYR A 41 11.75 1.56 9.50
CA TYR A 41 11.70 0.23 8.89
C TYR A 41 10.56 -0.62 9.47
N ALA A 42 10.35 -0.58 10.78
CA ALA A 42 9.24 -1.28 11.43
C ALA A 42 7.89 -0.79 10.92
N LEU A 43 7.71 0.53 10.81
CA LEU A 43 6.52 1.16 10.23
C LEU A 43 6.29 0.73 8.77
N GLY A 44 7.36 0.79 7.96
CA GLY A 44 7.30 0.35 6.56
C GLY A 44 6.88 -1.11 6.41
N ARG A 45 7.39 -2.02 7.26
CA ARG A 45 6.96 -3.42 7.26
C ARG A 45 5.50 -3.61 7.66
N LEU A 46 5.02 -2.88 8.68
CA LEU A 46 3.61 -2.98 9.10
C LEU A 46 2.67 -2.52 7.99
N ARG A 47 2.99 -1.37 7.39
CA ARG A 47 2.23 -0.84 6.24
C ARG A 47 2.25 -1.82 5.07
N GLY A 48 3.43 -2.34 4.72
CA GLY A 48 3.56 -3.33 3.64
C GLY A 48 2.74 -4.59 3.91
N LYS A 49 2.66 -5.08 5.14
CA LYS A 49 1.78 -6.20 5.50
C LYS A 49 0.30 -5.86 5.36
N GLN A 50 -0.10 -4.65 5.72
CA GLN A 50 -1.50 -4.22 5.64
C GLN A 50 -1.95 -3.94 4.20
N GLU A 51 -1.08 -3.36 3.37
CA GLU A 51 -1.36 -3.05 1.96
C GLU A 51 -1.20 -4.28 1.05
N ALA A 52 -0.26 -5.19 1.33
CA ALA A 52 -0.02 -6.36 0.50
C ALA A 52 -0.91 -7.55 0.86
N ALA A 53 -1.51 -7.58 2.06
CA ALA A 53 -2.47 -8.63 2.39
C ALA A 53 -3.81 -8.30 1.70
N PRO A 54 -4.29 -9.14 0.76
CA PRO A 54 -5.66 -9.00 0.27
C PRO A 54 -6.60 -9.15 1.48
N GLN A 55 -7.21 -8.05 1.90
CA GLN A 55 -8.24 -8.11 2.93
C GLN A 55 -9.45 -8.82 2.33
N TRP A 56 -9.84 -9.94 2.92
CA TRP A 56 -11.06 -10.63 2.57
C TRP A 56 -12.24 -9.72 2.92
N VAL A 57 -12.88 -9.19 1.88
CA VAL A 57 -14.11 -8.40 2.01
C VAL A 57 -15.29 -9.34 1.77
N PRO A 58 -16.28 -9.40 2.69
CA PRO A 58 -17.51 -10.14 2.45
C PRO A 58 -18.15 -9.71 1.12
N VAL A 59 -18.61 -10.68 0.33
CA VAL A 59 -19.28 -10.41 -0.95
C VAL A 59 -20.45 -9.43 -0.78
N THR A 60 -21.15 -9.50 0.36
CA THR A 60 -22.26 -8.62 0.72
C THR A 60 -21.89 -7.14 0.77
N GLU A 61 -20.65 -6.80 1.13
CA GLU A 61 -20.17 -5.41 1.17
C GLU A 61 -19.86 -4.84 -0.22
N ARG A 62 -19.66 -5.71 -1.22
CA ARG A 62 -19.43 -5.32 -2.62
C ARG A 62 -20.52 -5.82 -3.56
N MET A 63 -21.69 -6.14 -3.01
CA MET A 63 -22.86 -6.40 -3.85
C MET A 63 -23.24 -5.09 -4.55
N PRO A 64 -23.48 -5.14 -5.86
CA PRO A 64 -23.94 -3.98 -6.59
C PRO A 64 -25.35 -3.62 -6.15
N GLU A 65 -25.75 -2.38 -6.42
CA GLU A 65 -27.10 -1.93 -6.11
C GLU A 65 -28.12 -2.60 -7.04
N ILE A 66 -29.36 -2.70 -6.57
CA ILE A 66 -30.45 -3.24 -7.38
C ILE A 66 -30.70 -2.29 -8.56
N GLY A 67 -30.77 -2.84 -9.78
CA GLY A 67 -30.95 -2.08 -11.00
C GLY A 67 -29.68 -1.45 -11.57
N GLU A 68 -28.55 -1.52 -10.88
CA GLU A 68 -27.28 -0.98 -11.37
C GLU A 68 -26.80 -1.76 -12.60
N PRO A 69 -26.31 -1.08 -13.67
CA PRO A 69 -25.75 -1.74 -14.85
C PRO A 69 -24.37 -2.31 -14.58
N LEU A 70 -24.20 -3.59 -14.89
CA LEU A 70 -23.03 -4.39 -14.57
C LEU A 70 -22.56 -5.18 -15.79
N LEU A 71 -21.28 -5.52 -15.83
CA LEU A 71 -20.80 -6.64 -16.61
C LEU A 71 -20.90 -7.89 -15.75
N VAL A 72 -21.58 -8.91 -16.25
CA VAL A 72 -21.79 -10.19 -15.58
C VAL A 72 -21.14 -11.30 -16.40
N ALA A 73 -20.62 -12.30 -15.70
CA ALA A 73 -20.06 -13.49 -16.29
C ALA A 73 -20.50 -14.75 -15.54
N GLY A 74 -20.70 -15.82 -16.30
CA GLY A 74 -21.05 -17.13 -15.78
C GLY A 74 -20.31 -18.23 -16.53
N LEU A 75 -20.22 -19.40 -15.89
CA LEU A 75 -19.64 -20.57 -16.51
C LEU A 75 -20.46 -20.96 -17.74
N ARG A 76 -19.77 -21.28 -18.83
CA ARG A 76 -20.40 -21.82 -20.02
C ARG A 76 -20.84 -23.26 -19.77
N SER A 77 -21.89 -23.70 -20.46
CA SER A 77 -22.43 -25.05 -20.32
C SER A 77 -21.49 -26.15 -20.80
N ASP A 78 -20.55 -25.81 -21.68
CA ASP A 78 -19.47 -26.68 -22.15
C ASP A 78 -18.34 -26.85 -21.11
N GLY A 79 -18.39 -26.09 -20.01
CA GLY A 79 -17.35 -26.07 -18.96
C GLY A 79 -16.08 -25.32 -19.36
N GLU A 80 -15.99 -24.82 -20.60
CA GLU A 80 -14.80 -24.15 -21.11
C GLU A 80 -14.96 -22.63 -21.06
N GLY A 81 -14.57 -22.06 -19.92
CA GLY A 81 -14.50 -20.62 -19.72
C GLY A 81 -15.84 -19.96 -19.39
N TYR A 82 -15.92 -18.67 -19.69
CA TYR A 82 -17.00 -17.80 -19.21
C TYR A 82 -17.70 -17.07 -20.34
N TRP A 83 -19.03 -17.09 -20.35
CA TRP A 83 -19.84 -16.14 -21.11
C TRP A 83 -19.83 -14.79 -20.39
N ARG A 84 -19.97 -13.70 -21.14
CA ARG A 84 -19.93 -12.32 -20.63
C ARG A 84 -21.01 -11.51 -21.31
N GLN A 85 -21.74 -10.71 -20.54
CA GLN A 85 -22.72 -9.75 -21.07
C GLN A 85 -23.01 -8.65 -20.06
N THR A 86 -23.79 -7.66 -20.48
CA THR A 86 -24.34 -6.64 -19.59
C THR A 86 -25.60 -7.14 -18.90
N GLY A 87 -25.81 -6.69 -17.67
CA GLY A 87 -27.00 -7.03 -16.89
C GLY A 87 -27.22 -6.10 -15.71
N THR A 88 -28.28 -6.36 -14.94
CA THR A 88 -28.61 -5.63 -13.72
C THR A 88 -28.93 -6.59 -12.58
N ARG A 89 -28.60 -6.21 -11.34
CA ARG A 89 -28.97 -7.00 -10.16
C ARG A 89 -30.45 -6.79 -9.82
N ARG A 90 -31.11 -7.86 -9.39
CA ARG A 90 -32.53 -7.89 -9.02
C ARG A 90 -32.71 -7.97 -7.50
N GLU A 91 -33.93 -7.71 -7.04
CA GLU A 91 -34.33 -7.83 -5.62
C GLU A 91 -34.20 -9.25 -5.07
N ASP A 92 -34.43 -10.27 -5.92
CA ASP A 92 -34.31 -11.69 -5.55
C ASP A 92 -32.86 -12.20 -5.49
N GLY A 93 -31.88 -11.31 -5.71
CA GLY A 93 -30.45 -11.63 -5.70
C GLY A 93 -29.93 -12.23 -7.01
N LEU A 94 -30.79 -12.44 -8.01
CA LEU A 94 -30.40 -12.87 -9.35
C LEU A 94 -30.08 -11.68 -10.26
N TYR A 95 -29.71 -11.98 -11.51
CA TYR A 95 -29.37 -10.98 -12.50
C TYR A 95 -30.31 -11.06 -13.72
N ASN A 96 -30.57 -9.91 -14.33
CA ASN A 96 -31.26 -9.80 -15.62
C ASN A 96 -30.27 -9.40 -16.70
N GLY A 97 -30.38 -9.97 -17.90
CA GLY A 97 -29.64 -9.54 -19.09
C GLY A 97 -30.52 -9.69 -20.32
N TYR A 98 -30.55 -8.67 -21.18
CA TYR A 98 -31.35 -8.65 -22.41
C TYR A 98 -32.82 -9.09 -22.23
N GLY A 99 -33.46 -8.68 -21.12
CA GLY A 99 -34.85 -9.02 -20.83
C GLY A 99 -35.08 -10.46 -20.36
N SER A 100 -34.03 -11.23 -20.09
CA SER A 100 -34.10 -12.61 -19.59
C SER A 100 -33.38 -12.78 -18.25
N TYR A 101 -33.76 -13.82 -17.51
CA TYR A 101 -33.17 -14.19 -16.22
C TYR A 101 -31.86 -14.92 -16.40
N LEU A 102 -30.87 -14.56 -15.58
CA LEU A 102 -29.55 -15.16 -15.55
C LEU A 102 -29.34 -15.87 -14.21
N TYR A 103 -29.25 -17.20 -14.27
CA TYR A 103 -29.15 -18.05 -13.08
C TYR A 103 -27.73 -18.53 -12.77
N SER A 104 -26.79 -18.40 -13.70
CA SER A 104 -25.43 -18.95 -13.60
C SER A 104 -24.32 -17.89 -13.48
N VAL A 105 -24.68 -16.67 -13.05
CA VAL A 105 -23.70 -15.60 -12.82
C VAL A 105 -22.83 -15.96 -11.63
N THR A 106 -21.52 -15.96 -11.83
CA THR A 106 -20.52 -16.22 -10.79
C THR A 106 -19.62 -15.02 -10.54
N HIS A 107 -19.51 -14.11 -11.51
CA HIS A 107 -18.66 -12.92 -11.41
C HIS A 107 -19.42 -11.71 -11.95
N TRP A 108 -19.18 -10.55 -11.35
CA TRP A 108 -19.72 -9.27 -11.77
C TRP A 108 -18.72 -8.15 -11.53
N MET A 109 -18.83 -7.07 -12.29
CA MET A 109 -18.17 -5.81 -12.00
C MET A 109 -19.06 -4.64 -12.45
N PRO A 110 -18.96 -3.47 -11.78
CA PRO A 110 -19.53 -2.23 -12.30
C PRO A 110 -19.08 -1.96 -13.73
N LEU A 111 -19.96 -1.36 -14.52
CA LEU A 111 -19.59 -0.93 -15.86
C LEU A 111 -18.49 0.15 -15.75
N PRO A 112 -17.35 0.01 -16.44
CA PRO A 112 -16.33 1.05 -16.44
C PRO A 112 -16.90 2.35 -17.00
N ALA A 113 -16.40 3.49 -16.51
CA ALA A 113 -16.72 4.78 -17.09
C ALA A 113 -16.39 4.78 -18.58
N ALA A 114 -17.25 5.44 -19.37
CA ALA A 114 -16.96 5.64 -20.79
C ALA A 114 -15.60 6.37 -20.93
N PRO A 115 -14.79 6.01 -21.94
CA PRO A 115 -13.53 6.71 -22.18
C PRO A 115 -13.79 8.19 -22.44
N GLU A 116 -12.95 9.05 -21.85
CA GLU A 116 -12.99 10.49 -22.11
C GLU A 116 -12.44 10.75 -23.52
N VAL A 117 -13.23 11.41 -24.36
CA VAL A 117 -12.76 11.86 -25.67
C VAL A 117 -11.87 13.08 -25.43
N GLN A 118 -10.56 12.97 -25.72
CA GLN A 118 -9.70 14.14 -25.83
C GLN A 118 -10.14 14.91 -27.08
N ALA A 119 -10.80 16.05 -26.87
CA ALA A 119 -11.19 16.98 -27.93
C ALA A 119 -9.99 17.79 -28.44
#